data_AF-A0A7J2IMS0-F1
#
_entry.id   AF-A0A7J2IMS0-F1
#
_cell.length_a   1.000
_cell.length_b   1.000
_cell.length_c   1.000
_cell.angle_alpha   90.00
_cell.angle_beta   90.00
_cell.angle_gamma   90.00
#
_symmetry.space_group_name_H-M   'P 1'
#
loop_
_entity.id
_entity.type
_entity.pdbx_description
1 polymer ?
#
loop_
_entity_poly.entity_id
_entity_poly.type
_entity_poly.pdbx_seq_one_letter_code
_entity_poly.pdbx_strand_id
1 'polypeptide(L)'
;MGERVLVDTGILIDYYREKIDLPPGNIYYISTLTLYEYVRGNKKPIEAKKLLEESFIITPINNQVLLKSSEIWRNLRQKGALIDDRDLEINTRSRKACQHE
;
A
#
# COMPACT_ATOMS: atom_id res chain seq x y z
N MET A 1 -6.30 -5.04 20.74
CA MET A 1 -6.31 -5.76 19.45
C MET A 1 -5.66 -4.80 18.46
N GLY A 2 -4.53 -5.17 17.84
CA GLY A 2 -3.81 -4.21 17.00
C GLY A 2 -4.53 -3.88 15.70
N GLU A 3 -4.07 -2.82 15.04
CA GLU A 3 -4.68 -2.29 13.82
C GLU A 3 -4.29 -3.09 12.59
N ARG A 4 -5.09 -2.96 11.53
CA ARG A 4 -4.75 -3.47 10.19
C ARG A 4 -4.18 -2.32 9.39
N VAL A 5 -2.91 -2.39 9.04
CA VAL A 5 -2.17 -1.29 8.42
C VAL A 5 -1.76 -1.69 7.01
N LEU A 6 -2.15 -0.90 6.01
CA LEU A 6 -1.64 -1.02 4.65
C LEU A 6 -0.39 -0.16 4.51
N VAL A 7 0.75 -0.80 4.26
CA VAL A 7 2.06 -0.15 4.18
C VAL A 7 2.33 0.29 2.74
N ASP A 8 2.63 1.57 2.57
CA ASP A 8 3.07 2.16 1.30
C ASP A 8 4.54 1.83 1.00
N THR A 9 4.94 1.87 -0.27
CA THR A 9 6.30 1.60 -0.74
C THR A 9 7.34 2.50 -0.06
N GLY A 10 7.05 3.78 0.19
CA GLY A 10 7.97 4.69 0.89
C GLY A 10 8.28 4.24 2.32
N ILE A 11 7.23 3.95 3.09
CA ILE A 11 7.34 3.42 4.46
C ILE A 11 8.05 2.07 4.47
N LEU A 12 7.74 1.19 3.51
CA LEU A 12 8.39 -0.11 3.37
C LEU A 12 9.90 0.03 3.15
N ILE A 13 10.32 0.96 2.29
CA ILE A 13 11.74 1.25 2.03
C ILE A 13 12.43 1.78 3.30
N ASP A 14 11.79 2.71 4.02
CA ASP A 14 12.38 3.28 5.24
C ASP A 14 12.48 2.23 6.37
N TYR A 15 11.51 1.32 6.47
CA TYR A 15 11.57 0.18 7.39
C TYR A 15 12.75 -0.75 7.08
N TYR A 16 12.93 -1.18 5.83
CA TYR A 16 14.06 -2.03 5.44
C TYR A 16 15.42 -1.31 5.45
N ARG A 17 15.43 0.03 5.52
CA ARG A 17 16.63 0.84 5.74
C ARG A 17 16.88 1.14 7.21
N GLU A 18 16.13 0.52 8.12
CA GLU A 18 16.25 0.69 9.58
C GLU A 18 16.08 2.14 10.03
N LYS A 19 15.33 2.95 9.25
CA LYS A 19 15.03 4.34 9.61
C LYS A 19 13.81 4.47 10.49
N ILE A 20 12.90 3.50 10.42
CA ILE A 20 11.67 3.43 11.19
C ILE A 20 11.44 1.99 11.62
N ASP A 21 10.70 1.84 12.71
CA ASP A 21 10.15 0.55 13.14
C ASP A 21 8.66 0.49 12.83
N LEU A 22 8.17 -0.72 12.52
CA LEU A 22 6.74 -0.99 12.46
C LEU A 22 6.24 -1.36 13.86
N PRO A 23 5.27 -0.63 14.45
CA PRO A 23 4.77 -0.92 15.78
C PRO A 23 4.34 -2.38 15.97
N PRO A 24 4.80 -3.06 17.04
CA PRO A 24 4.41 -4.44 17.29
C PRO A 24 2.91 -4.56 17.63
N GLY A 25 2.33 -5.72 17.34
CA GLY A 25 0.92 -6.03 17.66
C GLY A 25 -0.08 -5.70 16.54
N ASN A 26 0.33 -4.97 15.50
CA ASN A 26 -0.47 -4.70 14.31
C ASN A 26 -0.37 -5.86 13.28
N ILE A 27 -1.33 -5.90 12.37
CA ILE A 27 -1.31 -6.78 11.20
C ILE A 27 -0.99 -5.93 9.96
N TYR A 28 0.15 -6.20 9.34
CA TYR A 28 0.64 -5.41 8.20
C TYR A 28 0.31 -6.07 6.87
N TYR A 29 -0.20 -5.24 5.97
CA TYR A 29 -0.53 -5.59 4.60
C TYR A 29 0.30 -4.76 3.64
N ILE A 30 0.62 -5.32 2.47
CA ILE A 30 1.09 -4.55 1.32
C ILE A 30 0.20 -4.86 0.12
N SER A 31 0.11 -3.93 -0.82
CA SER A 31 -0.60 -4.19 -2.08
C SER A 31 0.28 -4.97 -3.06
N THR A 32 -0.32 -5.67 -4.02
CA THR A 32 0.44 -6.24 -5.14
C THR A 32 1.24 -5.17 -5.90
N LEU A 33 0.76 -3.93 -5.96
CA LEU A 33 1.49 -2.81 -6.58
C LEU A 33 2.74 -2.45 -5.78
N THR A 34 2.61 -2.30 -4.46
CA THR A 34 3.74 -2.07 -3.53
C THR A 34 4.79 -3.17 -3.62
N LEU A 35 4.35 -4.43 -3.65
CA LEU A 35 5.23 -5.58 -3.85
C LEU A 35 5.97 -5.47 -5.20
N TYR A 36 5.25 -5.18 -6.28
CA TYR A 36 5.84 -5.00 -7.61
C TYR A 36 6.87 -3.87 -7.62
N GLU A 37 6.55 -2.70 -7.05
CA GLU A 37 7.44 -1.53 -6.98
C GLU A 37 8.72 -1.81 -6.21
N TYR A 38 8.60 -2.46 -5.05
CA TYR A 38 9.77 -2.81 -4.26
C TYR A 38 10.64 -3.83 -5.00
N VAL A 39 10.04 -4.87 -5.58
CA VAL A 39 10.75 -5.94 -6.30
C VAL A 39 11.45 -5.40 -7.55
N ARG A 40 10.81 -4.56 -8.36
CA ARG A 40 11.43 -3.98 -9.58
C ARG A 40 12.59 -3.04 -9.26
N GLY A 41 12.56 -2.39 -8.10
CA GLY A 41 13.62 -1.49 -7.64
C GLY A 41 14.78 -2.23 -6.97
N ASN A 42 14.64 -3.52 -6.69
CA ASN A 42 15.62 -4.29 -5.92
C ASN A 42 16.64 -5.01 -6.84
N LYS A 43 17.91 -5.00 -6.44
CA LYS A 43 19.00 -5.72 -7.14
C LYS A 43 18.81 -7.23 -7.15
N LYS A 44 18.07 -7.78 -6.18
CA LYS A 44 17.79 -9.20 -6.03
C LYS A 44 16.28 -9.45 -5.96
N PRO A 45 15.56 -9.36 -7.09
CA PRO A 45 14.10 -9.33 -7.11
C PRO A 45 13.44 -10.58 -6.52
N ILE A 46 14.01 -11.76 -6.74
CA ILE A 46 13.47 -13.03 -6.22
C ILE A 46 13.56 -13.08 -4.69
N GLU A 47 14.72 -12.74 -4.12
CA GLU A 47 14.93 -12.70 -2.68
C GLU A 47 14.02 -11.65 -2.03
N ALA A 48 13.93 -10.46 -2.62
CA ALA A 48 13.07 -9.38 -2.15
C ALA A 48 11.59 -9.76 -2.14
N LYS A 49 11.10 -10.42 -3.20
CA LYS A 49 9.72 -10.89 -3.28
C LYS A 49 9.42 -11.88 -2.17
N LYS A 50 10.28 -12.88 -2.00
CA LYS A 50 10.11 -13.92 -0.97
C LYS A 50 10.06 -13.32 0.43
N LEU A 51 10.99 -12.42 0.74
CA LEU A 51 11.05 -11.73 2.03
C LEU A 51 9.76 -10.97 2.33
N LEU A 52 9.22 -10.25 1.35
CA LEU A 52 7.97 -9.49 1.53
C LEU A 52 6.75 -10.39 1.70
N GLU A 53 6.66 -11.48 0.94
CA GLU A 53 5.56 -12.46 1.07
C GLU A 53 5.60 -13.20 2.41
N GLU A 54 6.79 -13.38 3.00
CA GLU A 54 6.97 -13.97 4.33
C GLU A 54 6.71 -12.95 5.46
N SER A 55 6.91 -11.65 5.21
CA SER A 55 6.81 -10.59 6.23
C SER A 55 5.44 -9.90 6.28
N PHE A 56 4.68 -9.92 5.18
CA PHE A 56 3.45 -9.14 5.03
C PHE A 56 2.32 -9.94 4.38
N ILE A 57 1.07 -9.58 4.71
CA ILE A 57 -0.09 -10.12 4.01
C ILE A 57 -0.28 -9.34 2.70
N ILE A 58 -0.19 -10.04 1.56
CA ILE A 58 -0.36 -9.42 0.25
C ILE A 58 -1.84 -9.25 -0.07
N THR A 59 -2.25 -8.02 -0.36
CA THR A 59 -3.61 -7.71 -0.83
C THR A 59 -3.66 -7.67 -2.36
N PRO A 60 -4.42 -8.58 -3.02
CA PRO A 60 -4.52 -8.60 -4.46
C PRO A 60 -5.26 -7.37 -4.99
N ILE A 61 -4.94 -6.98 -6.22
CA ILE A 61 -5.76 -6.05 -6.99
C ILE A 61 -6.88 -6.85 -7.64
N ASN A 62 -8.12 -6.42 -7.42
CA ASN A 62 -9.29 -6.99 -8.08
C ASN A 62 -10.09 -5.89 -8.78
N ASN A 63 -11.05 -6.28 -9.61
CA ASN A 63 -11.85 -5.35 -10.41
C ASN A 63 -12.59 -4.30 -9.56
N GLN A 64 -13.04 -4.66 -8.35
CA GLN A 64 -13.72 -3.71 -7.47
C GLN A 64 -12.77 -2.62 -6.99
N VAL A 65 -11.55 -2.98 -6.56
CA VAL A 65 -10.53 -2.02 -6.15
C VAL A 65 -10.14 -1.14 -7.33
N LEU A 66 -9.89 -1.72 -8.50
CA LEU A 66 -9.47 -0.99 -9.70
C LEU A 66 -10.52 0.05 -10.13
N LEU A 67 -11.80 -0.35 -10.18
CA LEU A 67 -12.90 0.55 -10.51
C LEU A 67 -13.02 1.66 -9.47
N LYS A 68 -12.89 1.32 -8.18
CA LYS A 68 -12.98 2.32 -7.12
C LYS A 68 -11.84 3.33 -7.17
N SER A 69 -10.62 2.87 -7.42
CA SER A 69 -9.45 3.75 -7.56
C SER A 69 -9.63 4.69 -8.74
N SER A 70 -10.12 4.17 -9.87
CA SER A 70 -10.46 4.96 -11.06
C SER A 70 -11.55 6.01 -10.80
N GLU A 71 -12.56 5.70 -9.98
CA GLU A 71 -13.58 6.66 -9.56
C GLU A 71 -13.00 7.78 -8.70
N ILE A 72 -12.21 7.45 -7.67
CA ILE A 72 -11.59 8.47 -6.83
C ILE A 72 -10.67 9.35 -7.68
N TRP A 73 -9.95 8.76 -8.65
CA TRP A 73 -9.02 9.50 -9.52
C TRP A 73 -9.76 10.54 -10.34
N ARG A 74 -10.85 10.11 -10.98
CA ARG A 74 -11.72 11.00 -11.77
C ARG A 74 -12.27 12.14 -10.92
N ASN A 75 -12.73 11.84 -9.71
CA ASN A 75 -13.29 12.84 -8.80
C ASN A 75 -12.23 13.86 -8.34
N LEU A 76 -10.99 13.43 -8.09
CA LEU A 76 -9.90 14.32 -7.70
C LEU A 76 -9.44 15.20 -8.87
N ARG A 77 -9.28 14.59 -10.05
CA ARG A 77 -8.92 15.33 -11.27
C ARG A 77 -9.94 16.40 -11.61
N GLN A 78 -11.24 16.10 -11.52
CA GLN A 78 -12.30 17.08 -11.77
C GLN A 78 -12.25 18.29 -10.81
N LYS A 79 -11.70 18.10 -9.61
CA LYS A 79 -11.53 19.15 -8.59
C LYS A 79 -10.22 19.94 -8.76
N GLY A 80 -9.46 19.69 -9.83
CA GLY A 80 -8.16 20.32 -10.06
C GLY A 80 -7.04 19.78 -9.15
N ALA A 81 -7.31 18.73 -8.37
CA ALA A 81 -6.30 18.02 -7.60
C ALA A 81 -5.65 16.96 -8.50
N LEU A 82 -4.49 17.29 -9.07
CA LEU A 82 -3.63 16.30 -9.71
C LEU A 82 -3.01 15.43 -8.61
N ILE A 83 -3.46 14.19 -8.52
CA ILE A 83 -2.89 13.17 -7.64
C ILE A 83 -2.28 12.09 -8.56
N ASP A 84 -1.07 11.67 -8.23
CA ASP A 84 -0.36 10.59 -8.91
C ASP A 84 -1.17 9.28 -8.78
N ASP A 85 -1.22 8.46 -9.83
CA ASP A 85 -2.04 7.23 -9.86
C ASP A 85 -1.79 6.32 -8.64
N ARG A 86 -0.58 6.39 -8.06
CA ARG A 86 -0.15 5.62 -6.87
C ARG A 86 -0.89 6.00 -5.58
N ASP A 87 -1.08 7.29 -5.33
CA ASP A 87 -1.73 7.79 -4.11
C ASP A 87 -3.23 7.44 -4.07
N LEU A 88 -3.78 7.07 -5.22
CA LEU A 88 -5.18 6.80 -5.42
C LEU A 88 -5.61 5.37 -5.08
N GLU A 89 -4.72 4.40 -5.26
CA GLU A 89 -4.95 3.02 -4.83
C GLU A 89 -4.82 2.82 -3.31
N ILE A 90 -4.05 3.68 -2.64
CA ILE A 90 -3.88 3.64 -1.18
C ILE A 90 -5.09 4.28 -0.50
N ASN A 91 -5.56 5.42 -1.02
CA ASN A 91 -6.67 6.17 -0.42
C ASN A 91 -8.04 5.45 -0.56
N THR A 92 -8.25 4.64 -1.60
CA THR A 92 -9.43 3.76 -1.69
C THR A 92 -9.49 2.70 -0.61
N ARG A 93 -8.34 2.17 -0.18
CA ARG A 93 -8.25 1.10 0.81
C ARG A 93 -8.29 1.62 2.26
N SER A 94 -7.88 2.87 2.51
CA SER A 94 -7.84 3.46 3.85
C SER A 94 -9.19 3.97 4.39
N ARG A 95 -10.27 3.98 3.60
CA ARG A 95 -11.58 4.52 4.00
C ARG A 95 -12.44 3.65 4.94
N LYS A 96 -11.87 2.66 5.64
CA LYS A 96 -12.59 1.89 6.67
C LYS A 96 -11.97 1.95 8.08
N ALA A 97 -11.06 2.89 8.36
CA ALA A 97 -10.47 3.02 9.69
C ALA A 97 -10.80 4.31 10.46
N CYS A 98 -11.51 5.29 9.88
CA CYS A 98 -11.87 6.52 10.60
C CYS A 98 -13.16 7.13 10.06
N GLN A 99 -14.29 6.45 10.31
CA GLN A 99 -15.57 7.10 10.52
C GLN A 99 -16.36 6.20 11.45
N HIS A 100 -16.30 6.46 12.75
CA HIS A 100 -17.47 6.49 13.62
C HIS A 100 -17.18 7.49 14.73
N GLU A 101 -18.21 8.29 14.98
CA GLU A 101 -18.41 9.22 16.08
C GLU A 101 -18.07 8.62 17.45
#